data_AF-A0A8J4FAU7-F1
#
_entry.id   AF-A0A8J4FAU7-F1
#
_cell.length_a   1.000
_cell.length_b   1.000
_cell.length_c   1.000
_cell.angle_alpha   90.00
_cell.angle_beta   90.00
_cell.angle_gamma   90.00
#
_symmetry.space_group_name_H-M   'P 1'
#
loop_
_entity.id
_entity.type
_entity.pdbx_description
1 polymer ?
#
loop_
_entity_poly.entity_id
_entity_poly.type
_entity_poly.pdbx_seq_one_letter_code
_entity_poly.pdbx_strand_id
1 'polypeptide(L)'
;MSASNCVRALSDIGPYVTGIGLGSPDDPKAPQPHSLQRNDEFSPFRSFLSHGSSFSDALEGLPLLPSRLNSGGDEALSAVLADEEGPELNVDSVHEFIGSHRFHMAGGVPRPKILAHISGTGLAPWEIHRPQKFVRDLVLRRCFSGRVLDAGCGIGDNALYVAKAAPGASVTAVDVVPRCLEFAAAKAGLRDMRGKVELLVGDLLETEPGRWIEALGSTQEGSFSVVLDSSTFHCFSDSDRERYVATLRRLLRPRGLIYMNCMSEEETRPGGPRRITVPDLFSVFCASNGWKVEGLEDAIIEFHPTFWGGQAKARLFTIRKL
;
A
#
# COMPACT_ATOMS: atom_id res chain seq x y z
N MET A 1 -18.94 -20.28 -35.25
CA MET A 1 -20.05 -19.31 -35.45
C MET A 1 -20.24 -18.60 -34.12
N SER A 2 -19.52 -17.52 -33.84
CA SER A 2 -19.67 -16.12 -34.28
C SER A 2 -20.29 -15.30 -33.15
N ALA A 3 -19.84 -14.05 -33.07
CA ALA A 3 -19.94 -13.14 -31.95
C ALA A 3 -21.31 -12.49 -31.74
N SER A 4 -21.42 -11.81 -30.59
CA SER A 4 -22.20 -10.59 -30.35
C SER A 4 -23.71 -10.73 -30.14
N ASN A 5 -24.18 -10.46 -28.91
CA ASN A 5 -24.73 -9.14 -28.57
C ASN A 5 -25.40 -9.08 -27.17
N CYS A 6 -25.38 -7.85 -26.64
CA CYS A 6 -26.31 -7.24 -25.67
C CYS A 6 -26.00 -7.31 -24.16
N VAL A 7 -25.32 -6.25 -23.73
CA VAL A 7 -25.58 -5.47 -22.51
C VAL A 7 -27.07 -5.05 -22.46
N ARG A 8 -27.80 -5.44 -21.39
CA ARG A 8 -28.75 -4.63 -20.59
C ARG A 8 -29.68 -5.55 -19.78
N ALA A 9 -30.04 -5.08 -18.58
CA ALA A 9 -31.10 -5.52 -17.67
C ALA A 9 -30.65 -6.38 -16.48
N LEU A 10 -30.32 -5.71 -15.36
CA LEU A 10 -30.72 -6.12 -14.00
C LEU A 10 -30.86 -4.85 -13.13
N SER A 11 -31.87 -4.05 -13.46
CA SER A 11 -32.56 -3.16 -12.53
C SER A 11 -33.90 -3.84 -12.25
N ASP A 12 -33.97 -4.62 -11.17
CA ASP A 12 -35.22 -5.11 -10.56
C ASP A 12 -34.91 -5.84 -9.25
N ILE A 13 -34.60 -5.08 -8.20
CA ILE A 13 -34.99 -5.45 -6.83
C ILE A 13 -35.53 -4.17 -6.17
N GLY A 14 -36.85 -4.05 -6.19
CA GLY A 14 -37.60 -2.99 -5.53
C GLY A 14 -37.62 -3.12 -3.99
N PRO A 15 -38.17 -2.11 -3.31
CA PRO A 15 -37.88 -1.81 -1.91
C PRO A 15 -38.80 -2.55 -0.94
N TYR A 16 -38.28 -2.98 0.21
CA TYR A 16 -39.10 -3.38 1.34
C TYR A 16 -38.73 -2.59 2.61
N VAL A 17 -39.68 -1.71 2.94
CA VAL A 17 -40.27 -1.41 4.26
C VAL A 17 -39.51 -0.55 5.27
N THR A 18 -40.08 0.66 5.35
CA THR A 18 -40.17 1.66 6.41
C THR A 18 -40.54 1.12 7.80
N GLY A 19 -39.98 1.74 8.85
CA GLY A 19 -40.68 1.81 10.13
C GLY A 19 -39.82 2.02 11.38
N ILE A 20 -39.31 3.23 11.62
CA ILE A 20 -39.20 3.78 12.99
C ILE A 20 -39.53 5.27 12.90
N GLY A 21 -40.62 5.66 13.56
CA GLY A 21 -41.18 7.00 13.54
C GLY A 21 -40.32 8.01 14.28
N LEU A 22 -40.28 9.24 13.75
CA LEU A 22 -39.81 10.43 14.44
C LEU A 22 -40.84 10.79 15.51
N GLY A 23 -40.46 10.67 16.78
CA GLY A 23 -41.24 11.17 17.92
C GLY A 23 -41.12 12.68 18.06
N SER A 24 -42.26 13.33 18.32
CA SER A 24 -42.44 14.76 18.60
C SER A 24 -41.82 15.17 19.96
N PRO A 25 -41.45 16.45 20.20
CA PRO A 25 -40.57 16.86 21.31
C PRO A 25 -41.17 16.92 22.73
N ASP A 26 -42.33 16.31 23.01
CA ASP A 26 -43.03 16.48 24.29
C ASP A 26 -43.64 15.16 24.82
N ASP A 27 -42.79 14.19 25.21
CA ASP A 27 -43.22 13.00 25.96
C ASP A 27 -42.68 13.02 27.41
N PRO A 28 -43.53 13.14 28.44
CA PRO A 28 -43.12 13.27 29.85
C PRO A 28 -42.69 11.95 30.53
N LYS A 29 -42.33 10.90 29.76
CA LYS A 29 -41.86 9.60 30.29
C LYS A 29 -40.54 9.08 29.72
N ALA A 30 -39.64 9.96 29.27
CA ALA A 30 -38.27 9.57 28.93
C ALA A 30 -37.36 9.47 30.18
N PRO A 31 -36.58 8.38 30.36
CA PRO A 31 -35.62 8.27 31.46
C PRO A 31 -34.50 9.31 31.32
N GLN A 32 -34.24 10.03 32.41
CA GLN A 32 -33.21 11.07 32.52
C GLN A 32 -31.81 10.50 32.25
N PRO A 33 -30.93 11.19 31.48
CA PRO A 33 -29.56 10.72 31.26
C PRO A 33 -28.75 10.91 32.54
N HIS A 34 -28.39 9.78 33.17
CA HIS A 34 -27.41 9.76 34.25
C HIS A 34 -26.06 10.26 33.75
N SER A 35 -25.46 11.15 34.53
CA SER A 35 -24.12 11.70 34.34
C SER A 35 -23.09 10.58 34.18
N LEU A 36 -22.59 10.39 32.96
CA LEU A 36 -21.39 9.62 32.69
C LEU A 36 -20.20 10.38 33.28
N GLN A 37 -19.74 9.90 34.44
CA GLN A 37 -18.43 10.23 34.97
C GLN A 37 -17.37 9.87 33.93
N ARG A 38 -16.44 10.80 33.67
CA ARG A 38 -15.23 10.52 32.87
C ARG A 38 -14.42 9.47 33.62
N ASN A 39 -14.39 8.25 33.09
CA ASN A 39 -13.33 7.31 33.40
C ASN A 39 -12.13 7.65 32.53
N ASP A 40 -11.20 8.40 33.10
CA ASP A 40 -9.84 8.61 32.59
C ASP A 40 -9.01 7.34 32.82
N GLU A 41 -9.22 6.27 32.04
CA GLU A 41 -8.29 5.14 31.98
C GLU A 41 -8.22 4.58 30.54
N PHE A 42 -6.97 4.33 30.09
CA PHE A 42 -6.53 3.77 28.80
C PHE A 42 -6.30 4.72 27.61
N SER A 43 -5.11 5.35 27.61
CA SER A 43 -4.35 5.62 26.38
C SER A 43 -2.86 5.39 26.64
N PRO A 44 -2.21 4.35 26.07
CA PRO A 44 -0.78 4.10 26.27
C PRO A 44 0.11 5.11 25.51
N PHE A 45 -0.46 6.11 24.83
CA PHE A 45 0.28 7.08 24.02
C PHE A 45 0.86 8.26 24.81
N ARG A 46 0.61 8.39 26.12
CA ARG A 46 1.04 9.57 26.90
C ARG A 46 2.27 9.42 27.79
N SER A 47 2.89 8.24 27.92
CA SER A 47 4.02 8.09 28.86
C SER A 47 5.42 7.96 28.24
N PHE A 48 5.60 8.10 26.92
CA PHE A 48 6.93 7.93 26.30
C PHE A 48 7.71 9.22 26.04
N LEU A 49 7.18 10.39 26.42
CA LEU A 49 7.88 11.67 26.26
C LEU A 49 8.37 12.31 27.57
N SER A 50 8.32 11.58 28.69
CA SER A 50 8.74 12.12 30.00
C SER A 50 10.22 11.92 30.35
N HIS A 51 11.01 11.24 29.52
CA HIS A 51 12.39 10.87 29.86
C HIS A 51 13.45 11.19 28.81
N GLY A 52 13.23 12.22 27.97
CA GLY A 52 14.31 12.87 27.21
C GLY A 52 15.18 11.97 26.32
N SER A 53 14.74 10.75 26.02
CA SER A 53 15.49 9.81 25.18
C SER A 53 15.16 10.11 23.73
N SER A 54 16.19 10.30 22.92
CA SER A 54 16.02 10.57 21.50
C SER A 54 15.54 9.30 20.78
N PHE A 55 14.88 9.44 19.63
CA PHE A 55 14.55 8.30 18.75
C PHE A 55 15.80 7.47 18.36
N SER A 56 16.99 8.09 18.39
CA SER A 56 18.28 7.42 18.19
C SER A 56 18.57 6.38 19.28
N ASP A 57 18.18 6.65 20.53
CA ASP A 57 18.50 5.80 21.68
C ASP A 57 17.71 4.48 21.63
N ALA A 58 16.54 4.47 20.97
CA ALA A 58 15.74 3.27 20.75
C ALA A 58 16.31 2.36 19.64
N LEU A 59 17.19 2.89 18.78
CA LEU A 59 17.83 2.14 17.69
C LEU A 59 19.13 1.45 18.14
N GLU A 60 19.86 2.01 19.12
CA GLU A 60 21.14 1.46 19.60
C GLU A 60 21.00 0.09 20.31
N GLY A 61 19.82 -0.24 20.83
CA GLY A 61 19.56 -1.51 21.52
C GLY A 61 19.13 -2.68 20.63
N LEU A 62 18.98 -2.47 19.31
CA LEU A 62 18.57 -3.52 18.38
C LEU A 62 19.81 -4.34 17.98
N PRO A 63 19.78 -5.68 18.10
CA PRO A 63 20.87 -6.51 17.58
C PRO A 63 20.96 -6.26 16.07
N LEU A 64 22.12 -5.74 15.64
CA LEU A 64 22.47 -5.57 14.24
C LEU A 64 22.22 -6.90 13.53
N LEU A 65 21.31 -6.89 12.55
CA LEU A 65 21.18 -7.99 11.60
C LEU A 65 22.57 -8.24 11.01
N PRO A 66 23.02 -9.50 10.85
CA PRO A 66 24.31 -9.78 10.25
C PRO A 66 24.37 -9.11 8.88
N SER A 67 25.26 -8.12 8.77
CA SER A 67 25.49 -7.30 7.60
C SER A 67 25.97 -8.18 6.45
N ARG A 68 25.05 -8.53 5.56
CA ARG A 68 25.37 -8.85 4.16
C ARG A 68 24.96 -7.69 3.26
N LEU A 69 25.21 -6.47 3.71
CA LEU A 69 25.09 -5.26 2.91
C LEU A 69 26.47 -4.99 2.30
N ASN A 70 26.59 -5.20 0.99
CA ASN A 70 27.71 -4.65 0.25
C ASN A 70 27.68 -3.13 0.40
N SER A 71 28.80 -2.54 0.78
CA SER A 71 29.05 -1.10 0.90
C SER A 71 28.95 -0.30 -0.42
N GLY A 72 28.46 -0.92 -1.50
CA GLY A 72 28.30 -0.28 -2.81
C GLY A 72 26.98 0.48 -3.00
N GLY A 73 26.01 0.33 -2.09
CA GLY A 73 24.69 1.00 -2.19
C GLY A 73 24.73 2.48 -1.84
N ASP A 74 25.51 2.86 -0.82
CA ASP A 74 25.54 4.24 -0.30
C ASP A 74 26.35 5.20 -1.20
N GLU A 75 27.47 4.74 -1.78
CA GLU A 75 28.26 5.56 -2.72
C GLU A 75 27.54 5.77 -4.07
N ALA A 76 26.77 4.79 -4.52
CA ALA A 76 25.98 4.91 -5.74
C ALA A 76 24.80 5.89 -5.59
N LEU A 77 24.24 6.00 -4.38
CA LEU A 77 23.14 6.91 -4.08
C LEU A 77 23.64 8.38 -3.94
N SER A 78 24.83 8.61 -3.36
CA SER A 78 25.37 9.96 -3.16
C SER A 78 25.86 10.62 -4.45
N ALA A 79 26.47 9.86 -5.37
CA ALA A 79 26.99 10.39 -6.64
C ALA A 79 25.88 10.82 -7.63
N VAL A 80 24.65 10.38 -7.39
CA VAL A 80 23.50 10.55 -8.28
C VAL A 80 22.60 11.73 -7.86
N LEU A 81 22.79 12.30 -6.66
CA LEU A 81 22.02 13.43 -6.11
C LEU A 81 22.47 14.82 -6.61
N ALA A 82 23.50 14.91 -7.45
CA ALA A 82 24.21 16.16 -7.71
C ALA A 82 23.40 17.26 -8.43
N ASP A 83 22.26 16.95 -9.09
CA ASP A 83 21.59 17.90 -10.00
C ASP A 83 20.07 18.11 -9.80
N GLU A 84 19.43 17.51 -8.77
CA GLU A 84 17.99 17.73 -8.51
C GLU A 84 17.73 18.21 -7.07
N GLU A 85 17.29 19.47 -6.93
CA GLU A 85 16.83 20.00 -5.63
C GLU A 85 15.53 19.32 -5.19
N GLY A 86 15.65 18.38 -4.25
CA GLY A 86 14.53 17.80 -3.52
C GLY A 86 13.95 18.76 -2.47
N PRO A 87 12.78 18.45 -1.89
CA PRO A 87 12.23 19.25 -0.81
C PRO A 87 13.10 19.17 0.45
N GLU A 88 13.05 20.20 1.28
CA GLU A 88 13.51 20.08 2.67
C GLU A 88 12.72 18.96 3.38
N LEU A 89 13.41 18.18 4.22
CA LEU A 89 12.80 17.06 4.95
C LEU A 89 12.00 17.54 6.16
N ASN A 90 10.86 18.16 5.87
CA ASN A 90 9.79 18.44 6.82
C ASN A 90 8.42 18.17 6.17
N VAL A 91 7.40 17.97 6.99
CA VAL A 91 6.05 17.56 6.53
C VAL A 91 5.48 18.54 5.50
N ASP A 92 5.60 19.85 5.74
CA ASP A 92 4.99 20.87 4.88
C ASP A 92 5.68 20.92 3.51
N SER A 93 7.01 20.99 3.49
CA SER A 93 7.81 21.03 2.26
C SER A 93 7.67 19.76 1.43
N VAL A 94 7.68 18.58 2.06
CA VAL A 94 7.49 17.30 1.36
C VAL A 94 6.10 17.21 0.74
N HIS A 95 5.06 17.58 1.49
CA HIS A 95 3.69 17.51 1.00
C HIS A 95 3.38 18.52 -0.09
N GLU A 96 3.89 19.75 0.03
CA GLU A 96 3.79 20.76 -1.01
C GLU A 96 4.49 20.28 -2.30
N PHE A 97 5.70 19.71 -2.17
CA PHE A 97 6.44 19.20 -3.31
C PHE A 97 5.69 18.09 -4.04
N ILE A 98 5.17 17.09 -3.31
CA ILE A 98 4.44 15.95 -3.88
C ILE A 98 3.10 16.39 -4.48
N GLY A 99 2.47 17.42 -3.91
CA GLY A 99 1.25 18.02 -4.43
C GLY A 99 1.47 18.91 -5.65
N SER A 100 2.74 19.17 -6.01
CA SER A 100 3.10 19.98 -7.16
C SER A 100 3.44 19.13 -8.39
N HIS A 101 3.51 19.78 -9.55
CA HIS A 101 3.98 19.18 -10.80
C HIS A 101 5.49 18.88 -10.78
N ARG A 102 6.25 19.40 -9.81
CA ARG A 102 7.70 19.16 -9.68
C ARG A 102 8.03 17.71 -9.32
N PHE A 103 7.10 17.02 -8.67
CA PHE A 103 7.30 15.63 -8.23
C PHE A 103 7.39 14.62 -9.37
N HIS A 104 6.94 15.00 -10.57
CA HIS A 104 6.81 14.08 -11.69
C HIS A 104 7.78 14.37 -12.82
N MET A 105 8.11 13.28 -13.51
CA MET A 105 8.59 13.31 -14.89
C MET A 105 7.39 13.34 -15.85
N ALA A 106 7.66 13.46 -17.15
CA ALA A 106 6.63 13.33 -18.17
C ALA A 106 5.81 12.04 -17.97
N GLY A 107 4.49 12.12 -18.15
CA GLY A 107 3.57 11.01 -17.93
C GLY A 107 3.15 10.78 -16.47
N GLY A 108 3.55 11.64 -15.53
CA GLY A 108 3.10 11.57 -14.12
C GLY A 108 3.81 10.48 -13.30
N VAL A 109 4.97 10.03 -13.76
CA VAL A 109 5.84 9.09 -13.05
C VAL A 109 6.60 9.86 -11.95
N PRO A 110 6.53 9.46 -10.67
CA PRO A 110 7.34 10.07 -9.62
C PRO A 110 8.83 10.06 -9.95
N ARG A 111 9.55 11.12 -9.58
CA ARG A 111 11.03 11.12 -9.67
C ARG A 111 11.59 10.06 -8.72
N PRO A 112 12.25 8.99 -9.21
CA PRO A 112 12.67 7.87 -8.35
C PRO A 112 13.61 8.29 -7.21
N LYS A 113 14.52 9.24 -7.48
CA LYS A 113 15.45 9.78 -6.48
C LYS A 113 14.72 10.51 -5.35
N ILE A 114 13.72 11.32 -5.68
CA ILE A 114 12.92 12.04 -4.68
C ILE A 114 12.09 11.04 -3.88
N LEU A 115 11.46 10.07 -4.54
CA LEU A 115 10.69 9.02 -3.85
C LEU A 115 11.57 8.26 -2.85
N ALA A 116 12.78 7.87 -3.24
CA ALA A 116 13.74 7.22 -2.33
C ALA A 116 14.24 8.14 -1.22
N HIS A 117 14.42 9.45 -1.50
CA HIS A 117 14.86 10.44 -0.52
C HIS A 117 13.88 10.58 0.64
N ILE A 118 12.57 10.64 0.35
CA ILE A 118 11.50 10.85 1.34
C ILE A 118 10.95 9.56 1.96
N SER A 119 11.09 8.42 1.30
CA SER A 119 10.55 7.16 1.83
C SER A 119 11.34 6.66 3.05
N GLY A 120 10.64 6.06 4.00
CA GLY A 120 11.16 5.60 5.28
C GLY A 120 11.51 6.73 6.24
N THR A 121 11.07 7.96 6.00
CA THR A 121 11.36 9.12 6.87
C THR A 121 10.22 9.45 7.84
N GLY A 122 9.02 8.90 7.62
CA GLY A 122 7.79 9.30 8.31
C GLY A 122 7.15 10.57 7.75
N LEU A 123 7.73 11.18 6.71
CA LEU A 123 7.28 12.46 6.14
C LEU A 123 6.49 12.30 4.85
N ALA A 124 6.51 11.11 4.22
CA ALA A 124 5.83 10.92 2.95
C ALA A 124 4.30 10.82 3.17
N PRO A 125 3.46 11.37 2.27
CA PRO A 125 2.00 11.36 2.43
C PRO A 125 1.40 9.96 2.59
N TRP A 126 2.01 8.95 1.99
CA TRP A 126 1.55 7.56 2.03
C TRP A 126 1.96 6.82 3.32
N GLU A 127 2.85 7.40 4.14
CA GLU A 127 3.32 6.80 5.40
C GLU A 127 2.36 7.11 6.56
N ILE A 128 1.16 6.55 6.47
CA ILE A 128 0.06 6.84 7.42
C ILE A 128 0.12 6.05 8.74
N HIS A 129 1.16 5.23 8.93
CA HIS A 129 1.40 4.40 10.13
C HIS A 129 0.26 3.45 10.54
N ARG A 130 -0.56 3.04 9.57
CA ARG A 130 -1.70 2.11 9.72
C ARG A 130 -2.01 1.45 8.38
N PRO A 131 -2.66 0.27 8.34
CA PRO A 131 -3.05 -0.34 7.08
C PRO A 131 -4.08 0.52 6.33
N GLN A 132 -4.00 0.50 5.00
CA GLN A 132 -4.98 1.12 4.13
C GLN A 132 -6.38 0.52 4.35
N LYS A 133 -7.42 1.33 4.19
CA LYS A 133 -8.82 0.89 4.36
C LYS A 133 -9.14 -0.34 3.50
N PHE A 134 -8.76 -0.33 2.23
CA PHE A 134 -9.07 -1.44 1.34
C PHE A 134 -8.39 -2.76 1.78
N VAL A 135 -7.20 -2.68 2.40
CA VAL A 135 -6.51 -3.86 2.96
C VAL A 135 -7.26 -4.40 4.18
N ARG A 136 -7.77 -3.50 5.04
CA ARG A 136 -8.65 -3.88 6.16
C ARG A 136 -9.91 -4.59 5.66
N ASP A 137 -10.55 -4.05 4.63
CA ASP A 137 -11.74 -4.64 4.03
C ASP A 137 -11.46 -6.03 3.42
N LEU A 138 -10.33 -6.19 2.70
CA LEU A 138 -9.90 -7.47 2.11
C LEU A 138 -9.59 -8.54 3.17
N VAL A 139 -9.00 -8.16 4.31
CA VAL A 139 -8.83 -9.08 5.45
C VAL A 139 -10.17 -9.55 5.98
N LEU A 140 -11.15 -8.65 6.15
CA LEU A 140 -12.51 -9.01 6.60
C LEU A 140 -13.22 -9.95 5.60
N ARG A 141 -12.98 -9.76 4.31
CA ARG A 141 -13.46 -10.64 3.23
C ARG A 141 -12.67 -11.96 3.11
N ARG A 142 -11.65 -12.19 3.98
CA ARG A 142 -10.79 -13.38 3.99
C ARG A 142 -10.03 -13.59 2.67
N CYS A 143 -9.65 -12.50 2.02
CA CYS A 143 -8.98 -12.53 0.72
C CYS A 143 -7.51 -12.99 0.78
N PHE A 144 -6.90 -13.02 1.97
CA PHE A 144 -5.49 -13.38 2.15
C PHE A 144 -5.36 -14.79 2.75
N SER A 145 -4.70 -15.69 2.01
CA SER A 145 -4.33 -17.03 2.45
C SER A 145 -3.17 -17.57 1.60
N GLY A 146 -2.42 -18.54 2.12
CA GLY A 146 -1.21 -19.06 1.47
C GLY A 146 -0.04 -18.08 1.52
N ARG A 147 0.84 -18.09 0.51
CA ARG A 147 1.93 -17.11 0.42
C ARG A 147 1.41 -15.79 -0.16
N VAL A 148 1.61 -14.70 0.58
CA VAL A 148 1.19 -13.35 0.20
C VAL A 148 2.42 -12.48 -0.02
N LEU A 149 2.49 -11.79 -1.15
CA LEU A 149 3.49 -10.77 -1.44
C LEU A 149 2.88 -9.39 -1.22
N ASP A 150 3.48 -8.55 -0.37
CA ASP A 150 3.23 -7.11 -0.35
C ASP A 150 4.29 -6.43 -1.22
N ALA A 151 3.89 -5.98 -2.40
CA ALA A 151 4.78 -5.50 -3.46
C ALA A 151 4.93 -3.98 -3.39
N GLY A 152 6.14 -3.49 -3.07
CA GLY A 152 6.37 -2.07 -2.74
C GLY A 152 5.76 -1.75 -1.37
N CYS A 153 6.13 -2.53 -0.36
CA CYS A 153 5.45 -2.53 0.94
C CYS A 153 5.67 -1.25 1.76
N GLY A 154 6.58 -0.37 1.34
CA GLY A 154 7.00 0.81 2.08
C GLY A 154 7.39 0.45 3.51
N ILE A 155 6.93 1.25 4.47
CA ILE A 155 7.19 0.98 5.89
C ILE A 155 6.44 -0.25 6.44
N GLY A 156 5.72 -1.03 5.63
CA GLY A 156 5.22 -2.36 5.98
C GLY A 156 3.96 -2.42 6.84
N ASP A 157 3.16 -1.35 6.94
CA ASP A 157 1.92 -1.39 7.76
C ASP A 157 0.87 -2.36 7.20
N ASN A 158 0.74 -2.47 5.88
CA ASN A 158 -0.15 -3.43 5.24
C ASN A 158 0.31 -4.87 5.50
N ALA A 159 1.57 -5.19 5.19
CA ALA A 159 2.18 -6.50 5.45
C ALA A 159 2.00 -6.95 6.91
N LEU A 160 2.34 -6.10 7.89
CA LEU A 160 2.20 -6.42 9.30
C LEU A 160 0.73 -6.65 9.69
N TYR A 161 -0.19 -5.84 9.16
CA TYR A 161 -1.61 -6.03 9.45
C TYR A 161 -2.14 -7.34 8.87
N VAL A 162 -1.80 -7.67 7.62
CA VAL A 162 -2.21 -8.93 6.97
C VAL A 162 -1.64 -10.12 7.74
N ALA A 163 -0.36 -10.12 8.10
CA ALA A 163 0.26 -11.20 8.88
C ALA A 163 -0.39 -11.40 10.25
N LYS A 164 -0.86 -10.32 10.88
CA LYS A 164 -1.55 -10.39 12.19
C LYS A 164 -2.98 -10.91 12.05
N ALA A 165 -3.72 -10.43 11.04
CA ALA A 165 -5.17 -10.59 10.96
C ALA A 165 -5.62 -11.73 10.02
N ALA A 166 -4.72 -12.28 9.20
CA ALA A 166 -4.97 -13.43 8.32
C ALA A 166 -4.07 -14.61 8.72
N PRO A 167 -4.45 -15.45 9.69
CA PRO A 167 -3.59 -16.51 10.23
C PRO A 167 -3.23 -17.61 9.21
N GLY A 168 -3.96 -17.70 8.10
CA GLY A 168 -3.64 -18.60 6.98
C GLY A 168 -2.66 -18.02 5.96
N ALA A 169 -2.14 -16.80 6.19
CA ALA A 169 -1.23 -16.11 5.28
C ALA A 169 0.21 -16.15 5.81
N SER A 170 1.17 -16.45 4.93
CA SER A 170 2.60 -16.24 5.12
C SER A 170 3.01 -15.05 4.27
N VAL A 171 3.39 -13.93 4.91
CA VAL A 171 3.62 -12.66 4.22
C VAL A 171 5.10 -12.44 3.97
N THR A 172 5.44 -12.19 2.71
CA THR A 172 6.72 -11.63 2.27
C THR A 172 6.46 -10.20 1.80
N ALA A 173 7.27 -9.25 2.24
CA ALA A 173 7.14 -7.83 1.93
C ALA A 173 8.42 -7.34 1.27
N VAL A 174 8.29 -6.75 0.09
CA VAL A 174 9.42 -6.31 -0.75
C VAL A 174 9.34 -4.81 -0.96
N ASP A 175 10.47 -4.14 -0.78
CA ASP A 175 10.63 -2.73 -1.17
C ASP A 175 12.05 -2.50 -1.69
N VAL A 176 12.21 -1.50 -2.56
CA VAL A 176 13.53 -1.13 -3.10
C VAL A 176 14.30 -0.22 -2.15
N VAL A 177 13.62 0.49 -1.23
CA VAL A 177 14.23 1.43 -0.29
C VAL A 177 14.55 0.72 1.03
N PRO A 178 15.83 0.48 1.38
CA PRO A 178 16.19 -0.28 2.58
C PRO A 178 15.64 0.32 3.89
N ARG A 179 15.65 1.66 3.99
CA ARG A 179 15.12 2.41 5.14
C ARG A 179 13.66 2.07 5.45
N CYS A 180 12.84 1.83 4.43
CA CYS A 180 11.45 1.40 4.60
C CYS A 180 11.36 0.08 5.36
N LEU A 181 12.22 -0.89 5.02
CA LEU A 181 12.24 -2.21 5.64
C LEU A 181 12.84 -2.17 7.05
N GLU A 182 13.81 -1.30 7.32
CA GLU A 182 14.29 -1.02 8.69
C GLU A 182 13.14 -0.53 9.57
N PHE A 183 12.34 0.42 9.07
CA PHE A 183 11.15 0.91 9.76
C PHE A 183 10.10 -0.18 9.97
N ALA A 184 9.87 -1.03 8.97
CA ALA A 184 8.98 -2.17 9.06
C ALA A 184 9.44 -3.17 10.13
N ALA A 185 10.74 -3.48 10.19
CA ALA A 185 11.34 -4.35 11.18
C ALA A 185 11.22 -3.78 12.60
N ALA A 186 11.46 -2.49 12.78
CA ALA A 186 11.28 -1.79 14.06
C ALA A 186 9.82 -1.88 14.53
N LYS A 187 8.85 -1.60 13.65
CA LYS A 187 7.41 -1.75 13.97
C LYS A 187 7.03 -3.19 14.28
N ALA A 188 7.61 -4.17 13.58
CA ALA A 188 7.40 -5.58 13.89
C ALA A 188 7.90 -5.90 15.32
N GLY A 189 9.06 -5.35 15.69
CA GLY A 189 9.62 -5.43 17.03
C GLY A 189 8.70 -4.88 18.12
N LEU A 190 8.16 -3.69 17.92
CA LEU A 190 7.26 -3.01 18.86
C LEU A 190 5.87 -3.66 18.98
N ARG A 191 5.49 -4.51 18.02
CA ARG A 191 4.17 -5.15 17.93
C ARG A 191 4.19 -6.65 18.28
N ASP A 192 5.31 -7.17 18.78
CA ASP A 192 5.54 -8.61 19.02
C ASP A 192 5.36 -9.47 17.75
N MET A 193 5.76 -8.93 16.61
CA MET A 193 5.63 -9.54 15.28
C MET A 193 6.98 -9.85 14.62
N ARG A 194 8.08 -9.87 15.38
CA ARG A 194 9.40 -10.26 14.84
C ARG A 194 9.31 -11.64 14.17
N GLY A 195 9.81 -11.74 12.93
CA GLY A 195 9.78 -12.97 12.14
C GLY A 195 8.40 -13.39 11.61
N LYS A 196 7.34 -12.57 11.78
CA LYS A 196 6.00 -12.86 11.22
C LYS A 196 5.83 -12.39 9.77
N VAL A 197 6.69 -11.49 9.32
CA VAL A 197 6.78 -11.00 7.94
C VAL A 197 8.22 -11.19 7.49
N GLU A 198 8.41 -11.80 6.32
CA GLU A 198 9.71 -11.85 5.66
C GLU A 198 9.94 -10.52 4.93
N LEU A 199 10.98 -9.78 5.29
CA LEU A 199 11.31 -8.47 4.72
C LEU A 199 12.49 -8.63 3.75
N LEU A 200 12.34 -8.17 2.51
CA LEU A 200 13.37 -8.33 1.47
C LEU A 200 13.56 -7.02 0.69
N VAL A 201 14.82 -6.57 0.60
CA VAL A 201 15.20 -5.51 -0.33
C VAL A 201 15.22 -6.11 -1.74
N GLY A 202 14.50 -5.50 -2.68
CA GLY A 202 14.47 -5.97 -4.07
C GLY A 202 13.83 -4.97 -5.03
N ASP A 203 14.31 -4.97 -6.27
CA ASP A 203 13.73 -4.18 -7.36
C ASP A 203 12.77 -5.04 -8.17
N LEU A 204 11.46 -4.79 -8.03
CA LEU A 204 10.41 -5.52 -8.74
C LEU A 204 10.40 -5.29 -10.27
N LEU A 205 11.25 -4.37 -10.78
CA LEU A 205 11.49 -4.15 -12.21
C LEU A 205 12.66 -4.98 -12.77
N GLU A 206 13.48 -5.61 -11.92
CA GLU A 206 14.59 -6.46 -12.39
C GLU A 206 14.03 -7.77 -12.96
N THR A 207 14.04 -7.88 -14.29
CA THR A 207 13.48 -9.03 -15.03
C THR A 207 14.46 -10.18 -15.20
N GLU A 208 15.77 -9.90 -15.09
CA GLU A 208 16.79 -10.94 -15.13
C GLU A 208 16.66 -11.80 -13.87
N PRO A 209 16.55 -13.14 -13.98
CA PRO A 209 16.52 -14.02 -12.82
C PRO A 209 17.86 -13.94 -12.05
N GLY A 210 17.96 -13.01 -11.10
CA GLY A 210 19.02 -12.95 -10.10
C GLY A 210 18.67 -13.74 -8.82
N ARG A 211 19.62 -13.76 -7.87
CA ARG A 211 19.46 -14.46 -6.57
C ARG A 211 18.23 -14.01 -5.76
N TRP A 212 17.77 -12.78 -5.92
CA TRP A 212 16.70 -12.24 -5.07
C TRP A 212 15.30 -12.71 -5.50
N ILE A 213 15.03 -12.88 -6.80
CA ILE A 213 13.79 -13.52 -7.28
C ILE A 213 13.77 -14.99 -6.87
N GLU A 214 14.91 -15.68 -6.89
CA GLU A 214 15.02 -17.04 -6.38
C GLU A 214 14.70 -17.13 -4.88
N ALA A 215 15.09 -16.11 -4.09
CA ALA A 215 14.73 -16.03 -2.67
C ALA A 215 13.21 -15.93 -2.45
N LEU A 216 12.46 -15.39 -3.41
CA LEU A 216 11.00 -15.28 -3.35
C LEU A 216 10.27 -16.61 -3.66
N GLY A 217 10.93 -17.62 -4.23
CA GLY A 217 10.39 -18.97 -4.46
C GLY A 217 10.60 -19.50 -5.88
N SER A 218 9.96 -20.65 -6.17
CA SER A 218 10.12 -21.37 -7.46
C SER A 218 9.78 -20.47 -8.65
N THR A 219 10.76 -20.33 -9.56
CA THR A 219 10.68 -19.50 -10.76
C THR A 219 9.87 -20.13 -11.90
N GLN A 220 9.47 -21.40 -11.76
CA GLN A 220 8.82 -22.16 -12.84
C GLN A 220 7.32 -21.87 -12.96
N GLU A 221 6.61 -21.77 -11.83
CA GLU A 221 5.16 -21.49 -11.83
C GLU A 221 4.73 -20.37 -10.86
N GLY A 222 5.66 -19.83 -10.06
CA GLY A 222 5.36 -18.90 -8.98
C GLY A 222 4.79 -19.60 -7.74
N SER A 223 4.98 -19.00 -6.57
CA SER A 223 4.53 -19.58 -5.29
C SER A 223 3.52 -18.73 -4.52
N PHE A 224 3.36 -17.46 -4.88
CA PHE A 224 2.42 -16.57 -4.21
C PHE A 224 0.99 -16.87 -4.66
N SER A 225 0.09 -17.03 -3.69
CA SER A 225 -1.36 -17.13 -3.94
C SER A 225 -2.00 -15.74 -4.10
N VAL A 226 -1.43 -14.73 -3.42
CA VAL A 226 -1.91 -13.35 -3.47
C VAL A 226 -0.72 -12.39 -3.59
N VAL A 227 -0.86 -11.38 -4.45
CA VAL A 227 -0.06 -10.16 -4.44
C VAL A 227 -0.96 -9.02 -3.98
N LEU A 228 -0.50 -8.26 -3.00
CA LEU A 228 -1.04 -6.98 -2.62
C LEU A 228 -0.18 -5.89 -3.27
N ASP A 229 -0.81 -5.03 -4.07
CA ASP A 229 -0.21 -3.82 -4.62
C ASP A 229 -0.99 -2.62 -4.07
N SER A 230 -0.38 -1.94 -3.11
CA SER A 230 -0.95 -0.75 -2.49
C SER A 230 -0.28 0.49 -3.08
N SER A 231 -0.66 0.86 -4.30
CA SER A 231 -0.18 2.08 -4.96
C SER A 231 1.29 2.00 -5.44
N THR A 232 1.74 0.80 -5.83
CA THR A 232 3.08 0.59 -6.41
C THR A 232 3.01 0.69 -7.93
N PHE A 233 2.06 -0.02 -8.58
CA PHE A 233 1.90 -0.04 -10.04
C PHE A 233 1.80 1.36 -10.67
N HIS A 234 1.09 2.27 -10.02
CA HIS A 234 0.88 3.61 -10.57
C HIS A 234 2.08 4.55 -10.41
N CYS A 235 3.15 4.12 -9.74
CA CYS A 235 4.42 4.83 -9.68
C CYS A 235 5.30 4.53 -10.90
N PHE A 236 4.94 3.57 -11.75
CA PHE A 236 5.75 3.14 -12.89
C PHE A 236 5.39 3.86 -14.20
N SER A 237 6.41 4.03 -15.05
CA SER A 237 6.26 4.40 -16.46
C SER A 237 5.56 3.28 -17.24
N ASP A 238 5.13 3.55 -18.48
CA ASP A 238 4.45 2.53 -19.28
C ASP A 238 5.38 1.32 -19.55
N SER A 239 6.66 1.55 -19.87
CA SER A 239 7.63 0.47 -20.06
C SER A 239 7.94 -0.30 -18.77
N ASP A 240 7.96 0.39 -17.62
CA ASP A 240 8.23 -0.27 -16.33
C ASP A 240 7.03 -1.09 -15.87
N ARG A 241 5.80 -0.72 -16.24
CA ARG A 241 4.59 -1.53 -15.96
C ARG A 241 4.65 -2.87 -16.65
N GLU A 242 5.10 -2.91 -17.90
CA GLU A 242 5.26 -4.18 -18.61
C GLU A 242 6.24 -5.11 -17.90
N ARG A 243 7.38 -4.56 -17.45
CA ARG A 243 8.39 -5.31 -16.67
C ARG A 243 7.83 -5.78 -15.33
N TYR A 244 7.18 -4.89 -14.60
CA TYR A 244 6.56 -5.19 -13.31
C TYR A 244 5.50 -6.28 -13.44
N VAL A 245 4.62 -6.20 -14.44
CA VAL A 245 3.58 -7.23 -14.67
C VAL A 245 4.20 -8.56 -15.06
N ALA A 246 5.30 -8.57 -15.82
CA ALA A 246 6.05 -9.80 -16.08
C ALA A 246 6.63 -10.40 -14.79
N THR A 247 7.17 -9.59 -13.88
CA THR A 247 7.62 -10.01 -12.54
C THR A 247 6.46 -10.60 -11.74
N LEU A 248 5.32 -9.91 -11.65
CA LEU A 248 4.13 -10.43 -10.94
C LEU A 248 3.64 -11.76 -11.53
N ARG A 249 3.67 -11.90 -12.87
CA ARG A 249 3.31 -13.15 -13.55
C ARG A 249 4.21 -14.29 -13.14
N ARG A 250 5.52 -14.06 -12.96
CA ARG A 250 6.48 -15.09 -12.54
C ARG A 250 6.31 -15.48 -11.06
N LEU A 251 5.98 -14.52 -10.20
CA LEU A 251 5.87 -14.74 -8.76
C LEU A 251 4.54 -15.37 -8.33
N LEU A 252 3.44 -15.05 -9.01
CA LEU A 252 2.12 -15.62 -8.73
C LEU A 252 2.00 -17.04 -9.24
N ARG A 253 1.46 -17.94 -8.42
CA ARG A 253 1.03 -19.28 -8.85
C ARG A 253 -0.11 -19.19 -9.87
N PRO A 254 -0.37 -20.22 -10.70
CA PRO A 254 -1.56 -20.28 -11.55
C PRO A 254 -2.84 -20.02 -10.74
N ARG A 255 -3.76 -19.21 -11.29
CA ARG A 255 -4.99 -18.75 -10.61
C ARG A 255 -4.79 -17.88 -9.37
N GLY A 256 -3.56 -17.47 -9.07
CA GLY A 256 -3.26 -16.48 -8.03
C GLY A 256 -3.92 -15.12 -8.31
N LEU A 257 -4.10 -14.33 -7.26
CA LEU A 257 -4.80 -13.05 -7.31
C LEU A 257 -3.87 -11.88 -7.05
N ILE A 258 -4.13 -10.75 -7.70
CA ILE A 258 -3.60 -9.44 -7.36
C ILE A 258 -4.76 -8.61 -6.82
N TYR A 259 -4.56 -7.99 -5.66
CA TYR A 259 -5.38 -6.87 -5.19
C TYR A 259 -4.57 -5.60 -5.37
N MET A 260 -4.97 -4.76 -6.34
CA MET A 260 -4.22 -3.57 -6.74
C MET A 260 -5.05 -2.32 -6.52
N ASN A 261 -4.52 -1.37 -5.74
CA ASN A 261 -5.14 -0.08 -5.52
C ASN A 261 -4.35 1.03 -6.20
N CYS A 262 -5.00 1.71 -7.15
CA CYS A 262 -4.40 2.78 -7.93
C CYS A 262 -5.25 4.05 -7.86
N MET A 263 -4.59 5.20 -7.92
CA MET A 263 -5.28 6.49 -8.01
C MET A 263 -6.15 6.54 -9.28
N SER A 264 -7.41 6.94 -9.11
CA SER A 264 -8.42 6.94 -10.18
C SER A 264 -8.23 8.14 -11.11
N GLU A 265 -8.55 7.97 -12.38
CA GLU A 265 -8.69 9.07 -13.37
C GLU A 265 -9.67 10.19 -12.95
N GLU A 266 -10.58 9.92 -12.01
CA GLU A 266 -11.48 10.91 -11.44
C GLU A 266 -10.85 11.83 -10.38
N GLU A 267 -9.61 11.55 -9.97
CA GLU A 267 -8.83 12.42 -9.10
C GLU A 267 -8.25 13.59 -9.90
N THR A 268 -8.78 14.78 -9.66
CA THR A 268 -8.48 15.98 -10.46
C THR A 268 -7.44 16.89 -9.83
N ARG A 269 -7.07 16.69 -8.56
CA ARG A 269 -6.06 17.53 -7.89
C ARG A 269 -4.69 17.39 -8.57
N PRO A 270 -3.86 18.44 -8.65
CA PRO A 270 -2.52 18.34 -9.25
C PRO A 270 -1.56 17.56 -8.34
N GLY A 271 -0.49 16.99 -8.90
CA GLY A 271 0.51 16.23 -8.13
C GLY A 271 0.11 14.78 -7.84
N GLY A 272 0.81 14.14 -6.90
CA GLY A 272 0.68 12.72 -6.53
C GLY A 272 0.97 11.75 -7.69
N PRO A 273 1.24 10.45 -7.47
CA PRO A 273 1.53 9.52 -8.56
C PRO A 273 0.42 9.52 -9.63
N ARG A 274 0.76 9.17 -10.88
CA ARG A 274 -0.20 9.22 -11.98
C ARG A 274 -1.49 8.44 -11.69
N ARG A 275 -2.55 8.93 -12.32
CA ARG A 275 -3.84 8.26 -12.37
C ARG A 275 -3.76 7.09 -13.34
N ILE A 276 -4.45 6.01 -12.99
CA ILE A 276 -4.63 4.85 -13.85
C ILE A 276 -6.04 4.90 -14.39
N THR A 277 -6.14 5.04 -15.72
CA THR A 277 -7.42 4.87 -16.39
C THR A 277 -7.81 3.40 -16.40
N VAL A 278 -9.11 3.10 -16.40
CA VAL A 278 -9.56 1.70 -16.52
C VAL A 278 -9.05 1.07 -17.83
N PRO A 279 -9.11 1.76 -18.99
CA PRO A 279 -8.50 1.26 -20.22
C PRO A 279 -6.99 0.99 -20.11
N ASP A 280 -6.20 1.86 -19.45
CA ASP A 280 -4.76 1.65 -19.29
C ASP A 280 -4.46 0.42 -18.45
N LEU A 281 -5.23 0.16 -17.39
CA LEU A 281 -5.05 -1.06 -16.61
C LEU A 281 -5.40 -2.30 -17.44
N PHE A 282 -6.47 -2.23 -18.22
CA PHE A 282 -6.95 -3.35 -19.04
C PHE A 282 -6.01 -3.64 -20.22
N SER A 283 -5.25 -2.66 -20.71
CA SER A 283 -4.27 -2.88 -21.78
C SER A 283 -3.14 -3.83 -21.33
N VAL A 284 -2.71 -3.72 -20.06
CA VAL A 284 -1.65 -4.56 -19.49
C VAL A 284 -2.20 -5.87 -18.90
N PHE A 285 -3.35 -5.80 -18.21
CA PHE A 285 -4.02 -6.95 -17.59
C PHE A 285 -5.18 -7.48 -18.43
N CYS A 286 -4.86 -8.13 -19.55
CA CYS A 286 -5.83 -8.74 -20.45
C CYS A 286 -5.60 -10.24 -20.68
N ALA A 287 -6.60 -10.90 -21.27
CA ALA A 287 -6.57 -12.34 -21.52
C ALA A 287 -5.43 -12.76 -22.45
N SER A 288 -5.08 -11.94 -23.44
CA SER A 288 -3.93 -12.19 -24.33
C SER A 288 -2.59 -12.18 -23.59
N ASN A 289 -2.51 -11.49 -22.45
CA ASN A 289 -1.34 -11.46 -21.57
C ASN A 289 -1.48 -12.42 -20.37
N GLY A 290 -2.48 -13.31 -20.43
CA GLY A 290 -2.72 -14.33 -19.41
C GLY A 290 -3.25 -13.78 -18.08
N TRP A 291 -4.07 -12.73 -18.15
CA TRP A 291 -4.73 -12.12 -16.99
C TRP A 291 -6.24 -12.00 -17.20
N LYS A 292 -6.98 -11.94 -16.09
CA LYS A 292 -8.40 -11.59 -16.09
C LYS A 292 -8.67 -10.63 -14.95
N VAL A 293 -9.15 -9.43 -15.26
CA VAL A 293 -9.71 -8.53 -14.24
C VAL A 293 -11.10 -9.06 -13.85
N GLU A 294 -11.24 -9.49 -12.61
CA GLU A 294 -12.47 -10.08 -12.06
C GLU A 294 -13.31 -9.10 -11.26
N GLY A 295 -12.71 -8.02 -10.76
CA GLY A 295 -13.38 -7.01 -9.96
C GLY A 295 -12.78 -5.63 -10.17
N LEU A 296 -13.64 -4.63 -10.14
CA LEU A 296 -13.34 -3.20 -10.18
C LEU A 296 -14.28 -2.52 -9.19
N GLU A 297 -13.72 -1.99 -8.10
CA GLU A 297 -14.46 -1.28 -7.05
C GLU A 297 -13.96 0.16 -6.91
N ASP A 298 -14.86 1.06 -6.54
CA ASP A 298 -14.46 2.38 -6.04
C ASP A 298 -13.76 2.24 -4.70
N ALA A 299 -12.68 2.99 -4.54
CA ALA A 299 -11.86 2.96 -3.34
C ALA A 299 -11.29 4.35 -3.04
N ILE A 300 -10.54 4.43 -1.94
CA ILE A 300 -9.71 5.58 -1.60
C ILE A 300 -8.29 5.11 -1.34
N ILE A 301 -7.33 5.98 -1.60
CA ILE A 301 -6.00 5.92 -0.98
C ILE A 301 -6.03 6.85 0.22
N GLU A 302 -5.69 6.35 1.41
CA GLU A 302 -5.55 7.16 2.62
C GLU A 302 -4.13 7.75 2.68
N PHE A 303 -4.05 9.04 3.01
CA PHE A 303 -2.81 9.80 3.14
C PHE A 303 -2.72 10.48 4.50
N HIS A 304 -1.56 11.07 4.78
CA HIS A 304 -1.38 11.98 5.91
C HIS A 304 -2.40 13.14 5.82
N PRO A 305 -3.06 13.55 6.93
CA PRO A 305 -4.17 14.52 6.88
C PRO A 305 -3.83 15.87 6.24
N THR A 306 -2.58 16.32 6.37
CA THR A 306 -2.10 17.57 5.78
C THR A 306 -1.92 17.49 4.27
N PHE A 307 -1.87 16.29 3.69
CA PHE A 307 -1.82 16.09 2.24
C PHE A 307 -3.23 15.82 1.71
N TRP A 308 -3.77 16.77 0.93
CA TRP A 308 -5.07 16.62 0.25
C TRP A 308 -6.24 16.25 1.18
N GLY A 309 -6.19 16.66 2.44
CA GLY A 309 -7.22 16.30 3.43
C GLY A 309 -7.23 14.81 3.80
N GLY A 310 -6.12 14.10 3.57
CA GLY A 310 -5.90 12.72 4.02
C GLY A 310 -6.43 11.62 3.10
N GLN A 311 -6.89 11.94 1.88
CA GLN A 311 -7.36 10.91 0.95
C GLN A 311 -7.41 11.35 -0.52
N ALA A 312 -7.32 10.38 -1.43
CA ALA A 312 -7.57 10.53 -2.87
C ALA A 312 -8.54 9.48 -3.40
N LYS A 313 -9.24 9.82 -4.49
CA LYS A 313 -10.08 8.87 -5.21
C LYS A 313 -9.21 7.78 -5.85
N ALA A 314 -9.63 6.53 -5.69
CA ALA A 314 -8.90 5.38 -6.18
C ALA A 314 -9.84 4.32 -6.73
N ARG A 315 -9.27 3.34 -7.42
CA ARG A 315 -9.95 2.10 -7.81
C ARG A 315 -9.22 0.92 -7.19
N LEU A 316 -9.97 -0.09 -6.74
CA LEU A 316 -9.44 -1.38 -6.34
C LEU A 316 -9.73 -2.40 -7.44
N PHE A 317 -8.68 -3.00 -7.96
CA PHE A 317 -8.75 -4.04 -8.98
C PHE A 317 -8.48 -5.40 -8.36
N THR A 318 -9.33 -6.38 -8.67
CA THR A 318 -9.08 -7.80 -8.40
C THR A 318 -8.71 -8.48 -9.71
N ILE A 319 -7.49 -8.98 -9.82
CA ILE A 319 -6.92 -9.48 -11.07
C ILE A 319 -6.42 -10.91 -10.86
N ARG A 320 -6.81 -11.83 -11.74
CA ARG A 320 -6.42 -13.24 -11.69
C ARG A 320 -5.40 -13.58 -12.76
N LYS A 321 -4.34 -14.31 -12.39
CA LYS A 321 -3.44 -14.99 -13.34
C LYS A 321 -4.18 -16.17 -13.98
N LEU A 322 -4.30 -16.17 -15.30
CA LEU A 322 -4.88 -17.27 -16.09
C LEU A 322 -3.91 -18.45 -16.20
#